data_AF-A0A379U0Z6-F1
#
_entry.id   AF-A0A379U0Z6-F1
#
_cell.length_a   1.000
_cell.length_b   1.000
_cell.length_c   1.000
_cell.angle_alpha   90.00
_cell.angle_beta   90.00
_cell.angle_gamma   90.00
#
_symmetry.space_group_name_H-M   'P 1'
#
loop_
_entity.id
_entity.type
_entity.pdbx_description
1 polymer ?
#
loop_
_entity_poly.entity_id
_entity_poly.type
_entity_poly.pdbx_seq_one_letter_code
_entity_poly.pdbx_strand_id
1 'polypeptide(L)'
;MFGLDECQPLTPDRWLNEGDRVSVGNVTLQVLHCPGHTPGHVVFFDEQSQLLISGDVIFKGGVGRSDFPRGDHNQLIDAIKRKLLPLGDDVTFIPGHGPLSTLGYERLHNPFLQDEMPVW
;
A
#
# COMPACT_ATOMS: atom_id res chain seq x y z
N MET A 1 -4.01 9.23 24.93
CA MET A 1 -3.37 7.98 24.47
C MET A 1 -2.25 8.37 23.51
N PHE A 2 -1.05 7.81 23.62
CA PHE A 2 0.19 8.18 22.90
C PHE A 2 0.83 9.57 23.19
N GLY A 3 0.29 10.34 24.14
CA GLY A 3 0.89 11.63 24.54
C GLY A 3 0.84 12.72 23.46
N LEU A 4 -0.01 12.54 22.45
CA LEU A 4 -0.29 13.54 21.43
C LEU A 4 -1.53 14.34 21.83
N ASP A 5 -1.52 15.63 21.49
CA ASP A 5 -2.68 16.50 21.63
C ASP A 5 -3.81 16.06 20.69
N GLU A 6 -5.03 16.47 21.03
CA GLU A 6 -6.21 16.17 20.23
C GLU A 6 -6.09 16.87 18.86
N CYS A 7 -5.99 16.09 17.78
CA CYS A 7 -5.88 16.59 16.42
C CYS A 7 -7.28 16.71 15.80
N GLN A 8 -7.61 17.88 15.26
CA GLN A 8 -8.87 18.09 14.54
C GLN A 8 -8.91 17.21 13.28
N PRO A 9 -10.07 16.61 12.96
CA PRO A 9 -10.20 15.81 11.75
C PRO A 9 -10.01 16.69 10.52
N LEU A 10 -9.20 16.20 9.57
CA LEU A 10 -9.05 16.82 8.25
C LEU A 10 -10.26 16.42 7.37
N THR A 11 -10.90 17.40 6.74
CA THR A 11 -11.89 17.16 5.69
C THR A 11 -11.24 17.46 4.33
N PRO A 12 -11.04 16.46 3.44
CA PRO A 12 -10.47 16.71 2.13
C PRO A 12 -11.50 17.37 1.19
N ASP A 13 -11.04 18.09 0.17
CA ASP A 13 -11.92 18.66 -0.86
C ASP A 13 -12.72 17.59 -1.62
N ARG A 14 -12.12 16.40 -1.79
CA ARG A 14 -12.77 15.23 -2.37
C ARG A 14 -12.16 13.94 -1.83
N TRP A 15 -12.99 12.89 -1.80
CA TRP A 15 -12.54 11.53 -1.57
C TRP A 15 -12.08 10.88 -2.89
N LEU A 16 -11.33 9.79 -2.77
CA LEU A 16 -10.89 8.96 -3.88
C LEU A 16 -11.48 7.56 -3.75
N ASN A 17 -11.78 6.93 -4.89
CA ASN A 17 -12.30 5.57 -4.98
C ASN A 17 -11.38 4.70 -5.85
N GLU A 18 -11.57 3.38 -5.74
CA GLU A 18 -11.00 2.42 -6.68
C GLU A 18 -11.28 2.82 -8.14
N GLY A 19 -10.25 2.82 -8.98
CA GLY A 19 -10.37 3.11 -10.42
C GLY A 19 -10.40 4.59 -10.76
N ASP A 20 -10.41 5.49 -9.77
CA ASP A 20 -10.23 6.91 -10.01
C ASP A 20 -8.86 7.19 -10.67
N ARG A 21 -8.78 8.33 -11.35
CA ARG A 21 -7.54 8.83 -11.94
C ARG A 21 -7.20 10.20 -11.38
N VAL A 22 -5.92 10.41 -11.07
CA VAL A 22 -5.37 11.70 -10.65
C VAL A 22 -4.33 12.15 -11.67
N SER A 23 -4.55 13.32 -12.27
CA SER A 23 -3.61 13.90 -13.24
C SER A 23 -2.61 14.80 -12.55
N VAL A 24 -1.33 14.62 -12.87
CA VAL A 24 -0.21 15.46 -12.44
C VAL A 24 0.56 15.89 -13.68
N GLY A 25 0.17 17.03 -14.25
CA GLY A 25 0.61 17.40 -15.60
C GLY A 25 0.18 16.34 -16.62
N ASN A 26 1.15 15.71 -17.29
CA ASN A 26 0.90 14.64 -18.27
C ASN A 26 0.90 13.23 -17.65
N VAL A 27 1.21 13.12 -16.35
CA VAL A 27 1.18 11.84 -15.62
C VAL A 27 -0.25 11.54 -15.20
N THR A 28 -0.68 10.29 -15.35
CA THR A 28 -1.97 9.80 -14.86
C THR A 28 -1.73 8.72 -13.83
N LEU A 29 -2.10 9.01 -12.58
CA LEU A 29 -2.04 8.07 -11.47
C LEU A 29 -3.36 7.32 -11.36
N GLN A 30 -3.31 6.00 -11.45
CA GLN A 30 -4.44 5.12 -11.16
C GLN A 30 -4.55 4.94 -9.65
N VAL A 31 -5.77 5.08 -9.11
CA VAL A 31 -6.04 4.89 -7.68
C VAL A 31 -6.49 3.46 -7.45
N LEU A 32 -5.81 2.77 -6.55
CA LEU A 32 -6.22 1.44 -6.06
C LEU A 32 -6.53 1.53 -4.57
N HIS A 33 -7.70 1.06 -4.16
CA HIS A 33 -8.10 0.93 -2.78
C HIS A 33 -7.49 -0.33 -2.17
N CYS A 34 -6.62 -0.14 -1.19
CA CYS A 34 -5.81 -1.19 -0.56
C CYS A 34 -5.99 -1.16 0.96
N PRO A 35 -7.17 -1.56 1.48
CA PRO A 35 -7.45 -1.50 2.91
C PRO A 35 -6.69 -2.58 3.68
N GLY A 36 -6.61 -2.41 5.00
CA GLY A 36 -6.05 -3.40 5.94
C GLY A 36 -5.12 -2.77 6.96
N HIS A 37 -4.19 -1.90 6.54
CA HIS A 37 -3.47 -1.02 7.47
C HIS A 37 -4.44 0.01 8.08
N THR A 38 -5.23 0.66 7.21
CA THR A 38 -6.43 1.41 7.56
C THR A 38 -7.54 1.06 6.56
N PRO A 39 -8.83 1.21 6.91
CA PRO A 39 -9.92 0.82 6.02
C PRO A 39 -10.07 1.73 4.79
N GLY A 40 -9.49 2.93 4.81
CA GLY A 40 -9.58 3.93 3.73
C GLY A 40 -8.30 4.07 2.90
N HIS A 41 -7.29 3.22 3.11
CA HIS A 41 -5.99 3.40 2.47
C HIS A 41 -6.08 3.20 0.95
N VAL A 42 -5.52 4.13 0.19
CA VAL A 42 -5.37 4.03 -1.28
C VAL A 42 -3.89 4.12 -1.65
N VAL A 43 -3.55 3.61 -2.83
CA VAL A 43 -2.22 3.75 -3.44
C VAL A 43 -2.35 4.37 -4.83
N PHE A 44 -1.25 4.95 -5.32
CA PHE A 44 -1.22 5.62 -6.62
C PHE A 44 -0.22 4.93 -7.55
N PHE A 45 -0.70 4.47 -8.70
CA PHE A 45 0.11 3.76 -9.69
C PHE A 45 0.28 4.57 -10.97
N ASP A 46 1.51 4.85 -11.35
CA ASP A 46 1.88 5.32 -12.68
C ASP A 46 2.33 4.14 -13.54
N GLU A 47 1.46 3.74 -14.47
CA GLU A 47 1.74 2.64 -15.39
C GLU A 47 2.86 2.97 -16.38
N GLN A 48 3.02 4.23 -16.80
CA GLN A 48 4.03 4.59 -17.79
C GLN A 48 5.44 4.50 -17.24
N SER A 49 5.63 4.93 -15.98
CA SER A 49 6.93 4.88 -15.31
C SER A 49 7.14 3.61 -14.48
N GLN A 50 6.14 2.71 -14.39
CA GLN A 50 6.15 1.53 -13.51
C GLN A 50 6.47 1.90 -12.04
N LEU A 51 5.81 2.96 -11.53
CA LEU A 51 6.02 3.49 -10.18
C LEU A 51 4.74 3.43 -9.36
N LEU A 52 4.85 2.92 -8.13
CA LEU A 52 3.78 2.85 -7.16
C LEU A 52 4.10 3.71 -5.93
N ILE A 53 3.22 4.62 -5.54
CA ILE A 53 3.29 5.31 -4.24
C ILE A 53 2.33 4.59 -3.30
N SER A 54 2.87 3.77 -2.40
CA SER A 54 2.12 2.73 -1.68
C SER A 54 1.74 3.10 -0.24
N GLY A 55 2.27 4.20 0.30
CA GLY A 55 2.09 4.52 1.71
C GLY A 55 2.49 3.35 2.62
N ASP A 56 1.65 3.00 3.58
CA ASP A 56 1.94 1.99 4.59
C ASP A 56 1.30 0.63 4.29
N VAL A 57 1.01 0.35 3.02
CA VAL A 57 0.50 -0.98 2.61
C VAL A 57 1.63 -2.01 2.60
N ILE A 58 2.75 -1.69 1.95
CA ILE A 58 3.89 -2.60 1.77
C ILE A 58 5.21 -1.86 2.00
N PHE A 59 6.16 -2.54 2.65
CA PHE A 59 7.51 -2.07 2.92
C PHE A 59 8.53 -3.06 2.36
N LYS A 60 9.80 -2.64 2.25
CA LYS A 60 10.87 -3.59 1.93
C LYS A 60 11.03 -4.64 3.03
N GLY A 61 10.64 -5.88 2.75
CA GLY A 61 10.64 -6.99 3.71
C GLY A 61 9.56 -6.90 4.79
N GLY A 62 8.52 -6.08 4.61
CA GLY A 62 7.45 -5.92 5.60
C GLY A 62 6.11 -5.43 5.01
N VAL A 63 5.12 -5.28 5.87
CA VAL A 63 3.79 -4.73 5.56
C VAL A 63 3.34 -3.79 6.66
N GLY A 64 2.33 -2.96 6.39
CA GLY A 64 1.70 -2.11 7.40
C GLY A 64 1.22 -2.89 8.62
N ARG A 65 1.27 -2.26 9.79
CA ARG A 65 0.62 -2.83 10.99
C ARG A 65 -0.90 -2.87 10.80
N SER A 66 -1.56 -3.85 11.38
CA SER A 66 -3.01 -4.07 11.20
C SER A 66 -3.76 -4.27 12.52
N ASP A 67 -3.13 -3.91 13.64
CA ASP A 67 -3.63 -4.11 15.01
C ASP A 67 -4.32 -2.86 15.60
N PHE A 68 -4.29 -1.74 14.89
CA PHE A 68 -5.04 -0.54 15.26
C PHE A 68 -6.55 -0.69 14.98
N PRO A 69 -7.42 0.16 15.58
CA PRO A 69 -8.86 0.10 15.33
C PRO A 69 -9.19 0.08 13.83
N ARG A 70 -9.96 -0.92 13.41
CA ARG A 70 -10.37 -1.19 12.02
C ARG A 70 -9.23 -1.63 11.08
N GLY A 71 -8.04 -1.92 11.60
CA GLY A 71 -7.02 -2.67 10.88
C GLY A 71 -7.39 -4.15 10.74
N ASP A 72 -6.99 -4.77 9.64
CA ASP A 72 -7.24 -6.18 9.33
C ASP A 72 -6.07 -6.75 8.51
N HIS A 73 -5.37 -7.74 9.09
CA HIS A 73 -4.19 -8.34 8.48
C HIS A 73 -4.54 -9.13 7.21
N ASN A 74 -5.61 -9.90 7.23
CA ASN A 74 -6.00 -10.72 6.08
C ASN A 74 -6.41 -9.82 4.92
N GLN A 75 -7.15 -8.75 5.22
CA GLN A 75 -7.51 -7.76 4.22
C GLN A 75 -6.28 -7.07 3.62
N LEU A 76 -5.26 -6.76 4.43
CA LEU A 76 -4.01 -6.15 3.96
C LEU A 76 -3.26 -7.08 3.00
N ILE A 77 -3.06 -8.34 3.38
CA ILE A 77 -2.36 -9.32 2.54
C ILE A 77 -3.14 -9.59 1.26
N ASP A 78 -4.47 -9.70 1.33
CA ASP A 78 -5.34 -9.86 0.16
C ASP A 78 -5.25 -8.66 -0.79
N ALA A 79 -5.21 -7.43 -0.25
CA ALA A 79 -5.04 -6.23 -1.05
C ALA A 79 -3.70 -6.25 -1.80
N ILE A 80 -2.61 -6.60 -1.12
CA ILE A 80 -1.28 -6.71 -1.73
C ILE A 80 -1.30 -7.78 -2.84
N LYS A 81 -1.73 -9.01 -2.52
CA LYS A 81 -1.68 -10.16 -3.44
C LYS A 81 -2.58 -9.99 -4.65
N ARG A 82 -3.77 -9.38 -4.49
CA ARG A 82 -4.75 -9.27 -5.58
C ARG A 82 -4.68 -7.97 -6.38
N LYS A 83 -4.11 -6.89 -5.81
CA LYS A 83 -4.07 -5.58 -6.49
C LYS A 83 -2.66 -5.10 -6.79
N LEU A 84 -1.69 -5.34 -5.90
CA LEU A 84 -0.33 -4.84 -6.10
C LEU A 84 0.52 -5.81 -6.91
N LEU A 85 0.69 -7.06 -6.44
CA LEU A 85 1.56 -8.03 -7.14
C LEU A 85 1.20 -8.23 -8.63
N PRO A 86 -0.08 -8.20 -9.05
CA PRO A 86 -0.44 -8.32 -10.46
C PRO A 86 -0.04 -7.12 -11.34
N LEU A 87 0.40 -5.99 -10.77
CA LEU A 87 0.86 -4.83 -11.54
C LEU A 87 2.17 -5.11 -12.29
N GLY A 88 2.96 -6.07 -11.83
CA GLY A 88 4.20 -6.49 -12.48
C GLY A 88 5.39 -6.46 -11.53
N ASP A 89 6.34 -7.38 -11.74
CA ASP A 89 7.51 -7.55 -10.86
C ASP A 89 8.48 -6.36 -10.91
N ASP A 90 8.57 -5.69 -12.07
CA ASP A 90 9.46 -4.55 -12.31
C ASP A 90 8.92 -3.23 -11.72
N VAL A 91 7.71 -3.23 -11.16
CA VAL A 91 7.13 -2.04 -10.53
C VAL A 91 7.92 -1.69 -9.27
N THR A 92 8.52 -0.50 -9.29
CA THR A 92 9.17 0.09 -8.12
C THR A 92 8.11 0.73 -7.23
N PHE A 93 8.21 0.57 -5.91
CA PHE A 93 7.33 1.29 -4.98
C PHE A 93 8.08 2.21 -4.01
N ILE A 94 7.44 3.34 -3.70
CA ILE A 94 7.82 4.30 -2.68
C ILE A 94 6.91 4.07 -1.46
N PRO A 95 7.42 3.44 -0.39
CA PRO A 95 6.66 3.27 0.84
C PRO A 95 6.59 4.56 1.66
N GLY A 96 5.67 4.62 2.63
CA GLY A 96 5.63 5.70 3.63
C GLY A 96 6.85 5.71 4.54
N HIS A 97 7.47 4.54 4.75
CA HIS A 97 8.62 4.37 5.62
C HIS A 97 9.67 3.41 5.04
N GLY A 98 10.94 3.67 5.36
CA GLY A 98 12.06 2.81 4.94
C GLY A 98 12.47 3.00 3.48
N PRO A 99 13.29 2.09 2.94
CA PRO A 99 13.83 2.20 1.59
C PRO A 99 12.82 1.74 0.51
N LEU A 100 13.05 2.18 -0.73
CA LEU A 100 12.37 1.68 -1.92
C LEU A 100 12.62 0.17 -2.12
N SER A 101 11.69 -0.49 -2.82
CA SER A 101 11.84 -1.85 -3.32
C SER A 101 11.00 -2.05 -4.59
N THR A 102 10.96 -3.29 -5.10
CA THR A 102 10.15 -3.68 -6.27
C THR A 102 9.15 -4.75 -5.87
N LEU A 103 7.99 -4.79 -6.52
CA LEU A 103 6.97 -5.81 -6.23
C LEU A 103 7.47 -7.24 -6.46
N GLY A 104 8.32 -7.47 -7.46
CA GLY A 104 8.92 -8.78 -7.71
C GLY A 104 9.85 -9.24 -6.58
N TYR A 105 10.67 -8.34 -6.05
CA TYR A 105 11.50 -8.64 -4.88
C TYR A 105 10.63 -9.00 -3.67
N GLU A 106 9.58 -8.23 -3.38
CA GLU A 106 8.69 -8.51 -2.24
C GLU A 106 7.89 -9.81 -2.44
N ARG A 107 7.43 -10.10 -3.66
CA ARG A 107 6.74 -11.36 -3.98
C ARG A 107 7.55 -12.58 -3.54
N LEU A 108 8.87 -12.54 -3.75
CA LEU A 108 9.77 -13.65 -3.48
C LEU A 108 10.37 -13.65 -2.07
N HIS A 109 10.54 -12.47 -1.45
CA HIS A 109 11.36 -12.35 -0.22
C HIS A 109 10.61 -11.76 0.96
N ASN A 110 9.45 -11.14 0.76
CA ASN A 110 8.68 -10.58 1.87
C ASN A 110 8.04 -11.72 2.66
N PRO A 111 8.40 -11.91 3.95
CA PRO A 111 7.96 -13.07 4.73
C PRO A 111 6.44 -13.06 4.97
N PHE A 112 5.78 -11.90 4.90
CA PHE A 112 4.34 -11.78 5.08
C PHE A 112 3.54 -12.19 3.84
N LEU A 113 4.19 -12.34 2.69
CA LEU A 113 3.54 -12.71 1.44
C LEU A 113 3.68 -14.20 1.13
N GLN A 114 4.41 -14.95 1.94
CA GLN A 114 4.59 -16.39 1.78
C GLN A 114 3.41 -17.13 2.42
N ASP A 115 2.88 -18.16 1.74
CA ASP A 115 1.74 -18.94 2.23
C ASP A 115 2.13 -19.92 3.36
N GLU A 116 3.42 -20.27 3.44
CA GLU A 116 3.98 -21.14 4.48
C GLU A 116 4.96 -20.34 5.35
N MET A 117 4.75 -20.34 6.67
CA MET A 117 5.81 -19.95 7.59
C MET A 117 6.98 -20.95 7.44
N PRO A 118 8.24 -20.51 7.41
CA PRO A 118 9.36 -21.43 7.43
C PRO A 118 9.20 -22.39 8.60
N VAL A 119 9.16 -23.68 8.32
CA VAL A 119 9.22 -24.72 9.34
C VAL A 119 10.63 -24.65 9.92
N TRP A 120 10.78 -24.04 11.08
CA TRP A 120 11.95 -24.20 11.93
C TRP A 120 11.62 -25.21 13.03
#